data_AF-A0A540WHF6-F1
#
_entry.id   AF-A0A540WHF6-F1
#
_cell.length_a   1.000
_cell.length_b   1.000
_cell.length_c   1.000
_cell.angle_alpha   90.00
_cell.angle_beta   90.00
_cell.angle_gamma   90.00
#
_symmetry.space_group_name_H-M   'P 1'
#
loop_
_entity.id
_entity.type
_entity.pdbx_description
1 polymer ?
#
loop_
_entity_poly.entity_id
_entity_poly.type
_entity_poly.pdbx_seq_one_letter_code
_entity_poly.pdbx_strand_id
1 'polypeptide(L)'
;GYVFEGRLTLVWTYSQAAHRPETIQSLADHCLHTLRRLIDDRDSDDARRFTPADFPLARLSQSVLDRVLPAGTLADDLYPLSPMQQGMLFHTLTAPGSGVYVTQLAWTFGGAVDMTAFRRTWEAVIQRQPSLRTSFVAEGADQPLQWVHPEATLPWEEHDWRGADEAEQQSRFDTLISEDRARG
;
A
#
# COMPACT_ATOMS: atom_id res chain seq x y z
N GLY A 1 5.47 22.74 19.85
CA GLY A 1 4.02 22.52 19.65
C GLY A 1 3.71 21.08 19.98
N TYR A 2 2.43 20.76 20.17
CA TYR A 2 1.96 19.38 20.40
C TYR A 2 0.55 19.21 19.84
N VAL A 3 0.14 17.98 19.58
CA VAL A 3 -1.23 17.62 19.20
C VAL A 3 -1.83 16.78 20.33
N PHE A 4 -2.98 17.20 20.86
CA PHE A 4 -3.71 16.48 21.90
C PHE A 4 -5.21 16.58 21.62
N GLU A 5 -5.94 15.47 21.72
CA GLU A 5 -7.38 15.37 21.39
C GLU A 5 -7.76 16.01 20.03
N GLY A 6 -6.93 15.78 19.01
CA GLY A 6 -7.15 16.31 17.66
C GLY A 6 -6.94 17.82 17.53
N ARG A 7 -6.33 18.49 18.52
CA ARG A 7 -6.02 19.92 18.48
C ARG A 7 -4.52 20.16 18.45
N LEU A 8 -4.04 20.80 17.39
CA LEU A 8 -2.67 21.33 17.30
C LEU A 8 -2.54 22.59 18.16
N THR A 9 -1.61 22.57 19.11
CA THR A 9 -1.24 23.71 19.94
C THR A 9 0.19 24.15 19.65
N LEU A 10 0.35 25.41 19.27
CA LEU A 10 1.65 26.05 19.07
C LEU A 10 1.88 27.10 20.15
N VAL A 11 3.00 26.99 20.84
CA VAL A 11 3.43 27.97 21.85
C VAL A 11 4.53 28.82 21.24
N TRP A 12 4.35 30.14 21.27
CA TRP A 12 5.30 31.10 20.72
C TRP A 12 6.02 31.79 21.88
N THR A 13 7.34 31.67 21.91
CA THR A 13 8.21 32.38 22.86
C THR A 13 9.10 33.34 22.09
N TYR A 14 9.30 34.54 22.62
CA TYR A 14 10.10 35.58 21.99
C TYR A 14 10.73 36.50 23.03
N SER A 15 11.82 37.16 22.65
CA SER A 15 12.44 38.19 23.49
C SER A 15 11.72 39.52 23.31
N GLN A 16 11.18 40.06 24.41
CA GLN A 16 10.53 41.39 24.42
C GLN A 16 11.53 42.54 24.19
N ALA A 17 12.84 42.29 24.35
CA ALA A 17 13.87 43.28 24.03
C ALA A 17 14.12 43.39 22.52
N ALA A 18 13.77 42.36 21.74
CA ALA A 18 14.01 42.29 20.30
C ALA A 18 12.74 42.47 19.45
N HIS A 19 11.57 42.08 19.98
CA HIS A 19 10.31 42.10 19.24
C HIS A 19 9.16 42.68 20.06
N ARG A 20 8.23 43.33 19.36
CA ARG A 20 7.00 43.86 19.95
C ARG A 20 5.93 42.77 20.01
N PRO A 21 5.10 42.73 21.07
CA PRO A 21 4.00 41.76 21.18
C PRO A 21 3.08 41.75 19.97
N GLU A 22 2.77 42.91 19.39
CA GLU A 22 1.86 43.04 18.26
C GLU A 22 2.41 42.39 17.00
N THR A 23 3.74 42.43 16.82
CA THR A 23 4.41 41.77 15.68
C THR A 23 4.31 40.26 15.79
N ILE A 24 4.55 39.71 16.99
CA ILE A 24 4.48 38.27 17.23
C ILE A 24 3.02 37.78 17.18
N GLN A 25 2.08 38.57 17.68
CA GLN A 25 0.64 38.27 17.57
C GLN A 25 0.20 38.21 16.10
N SER A 26 0.57 39.22 15.29
CA SER A 26 0.26 39.23 13.86
C SER A 26 0.86 38.03 13.12
N LEU A 27 2.09 37.63 13.46
CA LEU A 27 2.72 36.44 12.89
C LEU A 27 2.01 35.14 13.31
N ALA A 28 1.58 35.03 14.58
CA ALA A 28 0.81 33.90 15.07
C ALA A 28 -0.56 33.81 14.39
N ASP A 29 -1.26 34.94 14.23
CA ASP A 29 -2.55 35.03 13.55
C ASP A 29 -2.42 34.67 12.06
N HIS A 30 -1.35 35.12 11.40
CA HIS A 30 -1.07 34.76 10.02
C HIS A 30 -0.78 33.26 9.87
N CYS A 31 0.03 32.68 10.77
CA CYS A 31 0.29 31.24 10.80
C CYS A 31 -1.01 30.44 10.99
N LEU A 32 -1.87 30.85 11.94
CA LEU A 32 -3.16 30.21 12.18
C LEU A 32 -4.10 30.32 10.97
N HIS A 33 -4.14 31.48 10.32
CA HIS A 33 -4.93 31.68 9.11
C HIS A 33 -4.47 30.75 7.97
N THR A 34 -3.16 30.67 7.74
CA THR A 34 -2.60 29.77 6.71
C THR A 34 -2.90 28.31 7.02
N LEU A 35 -2.73 27.87 8.27
CA LEU A 35 -3.06 26.49 8.68
C LEU A 35 -4.55 26.17 8.48
N ARG A 36 -5.45 27.10 8.81
CA ARG A 36 -6.90 26.93 8.56
C ARG A 36 -7.21 26.82 7.08
N ARG A 37 -6.60 27.67 6.25
CA ARG A 37 -6.75 27.58 4.79
C ARG A 37 -6.30 26.24 4.23
N LEU A 38 -5.16 25.72 4.67
CA LEU A 38 -4.67 24.41 4.26
C LEU A 38 -5.64 23.27 4.65
N ILE A 39 -6.31 23.39 5.80
CA ILE A 39 -7.34 22.44 6.24
C ILE A 39 -8.62 22.58 5.41
N ASP A 40 -9.07 23.79 5.13
CA ASP A 40 -10.27 24.05 4.33
C ASP A 40 -10.07 23.59 2.87
N ASP A 41 -8.86 23.74 2.33
CA ASP A 41 -8.46 23.30 0.99
C ASP A 41 -8.04 21.81 0.96
N ARG A 42 -8.53 20.97 1.88
CA ARG A 42 -8.15 19.54 2.00
C ARG A 42 -8.38 18.70 0.75
N ASP A 43 -9.29 19.13 -0.12
CA ASP A 43 -9.62 18.43 -1.37
C ASP A 43 -8.73 18.91 -2.53
N SER A 44 -7.82 19.87 -2.28
CA SER A 44 -6.80 20.27 -3.24
C SER A 44 -5.84 19.12 -3.54
N ASP A 45 -5.20 19.16 -4.71
CA ASP A 45 -4.18 18.16 -5.05
C ASP A 45 -2.97 18.26 -4.12
N ASP A 46 -2.67 19.46 -3.60
CA ASP A 46 -1.58 19.68 -2.66
C ASP A 46 -1.84 19.01 -1.30
N ALA A 47 -3.07 19.11 -0.79
CA ALA A 47 -3.47 18.42 0.44
C ALA A 47 -3.55 16.88 0.28
N ARG A 48 -3.63 16.38 -0.96
CA ARG A 48 -3.60 14.94 -1.30
C ARG A 48 -2.21 14.44 -1.68
N ARG A 49 -1.18 15.28 -1.64
CA ARG A 49 0.21 14.87 -1.87
C ARG A 49 0.79 14.25 -0.61
N PHE A 50 1.50 13.16 -0.81
CA PHE A 50 2.39 12.63 0.22
C PHE A 50 3.66 13.47 0.32
N THR A 51 4.24 13.47 1.51
CA THR A 51 5.53 14.07 1.82
C THR A 51 6.52 12.98 2.23
N PRO A 52 7.85 13.20 2.12
CA PRO A 52 8.84 12.26 2.62
C PRO A 52 8.69 11.87 4.10
N ALA A 53 8.01 12.72 4.89
CA ALA A 53 7.74 12.43 6.30
C ALA A 53 6.68 11.34 6.49
N ASP A 54 5.81 11.12 5.50
CA ASP A 54 4.81 10.03 5.51
C ASP A 54 5.48 8.66 5.29
N PHE A 55 6.62 8.62 4.59
CA PHE A 55 7.37 7.40 4.26
C PHE A 55 8.85 7.50 4.65
N PRO A 56 9.17 7.62 5.96
CA PRO A 56 10.53 7.89 6.41
C PRO A 56 11.52 6.78 6.06
N LEU A 57 11.04 5.55 5.88
CA LEU A 57 11.87 4.40 5.49
C LEU A 57 12.25 4.42 4.01
N ALA A 58 11.44 5.02 3.14
CA ALA A 58 11.71 5.13 1.70
C ALA A 58 12.94 6.00 1.39
N ARG A 59 13.21 7.00 2.25
CA ARG A 59 14.32 7.96 2.10
C ARG A 59 14.32 8.66 0.73
N LEU A 60 13.15 9.07 0.25
CA LEU A 60 12.97 9.73 -1.04
C LEU A 60 12.98 11.25 -0.93
N SER A 61 13.38 11.92 -2.00
CA SER A 61 13.08 13.35 -2.18
C SER A 61 11.61 13.52 -2.57
N GLN A 62 11.06 14.72 -2.33
CA GLN A 62 9.69 15.06 -2.76
C GLN A 62 9.49 14.83 -4.27
N SER A 63 10.47 15.17 -5.10
CA SER A 63 10.38 15.01 -6.56
C SER A 63 10.30 13.54 -7.00
N VAL A 64 10.99 12.65 -6.30
CA VAL A 64 10.93 11.20 -6.58
C VAL A 64 9.61 10.64 -6.05
N LEU A 65 9.18 11.06 -4.86
CA LEU A 65 7.91 10.66 -4.28
C LEU A 65 6.72 11.03 -5.18
N ASP A 66 6.68 12.26 -5.69
CA ASP A 66 5.62 12.74 -6.59
C ASP A 66 5.55 11.95 -7.91
N ARG A 67 6.68 11.38 -8.36
CA ARG A 67 6.77 10.56 -9.56
C ARG A 67 6.31 9.13 -9.31
N VAL A 68 6.62 8.59 -8.13
CA VAL A 68 6.28 7.21 -7.73
C VAL A 68 4.82 7.12 -7.24
N LEU A 69 4.36 8.10 -6.48
CA LEU A 69 3.00 8.24 -5.95
C LEU A 69 2.42 9.60 -6.36
N PRO A 70 1.90 9.74 -7.59
CA PRO A 70 1.23 10.96 -8.04
C PRO A 70 0.04 11.33 -7.15
N ALA A 71 -0.35 12.61 -7.15
CA ALA A 71 -1.49 13.10 -6.37
C ALA A 71 -2.77 12.29 -6.65
N GLY A 72 -3.48 11.91 -5.58
CA GLY A 72 -4.69 11.07 -5.64
C GLY A 72 -4.41 9.57 -5.63
N THR A 73 -3.16 9.15 -5.71
CA THR A 73 -2.74 7.77 -5.43
C THR A 73 -2.91 7.49 -3.94
N LEU A 74 -3.39 6.29 -3.59
CA LEU A 74 -3.50 5.87 -2.20
C LEU A 74 -2.35 4.94 -1.83
N ALA A 75 -1.80 5.13 -0.65
CA ALA A 75 -0.74 4.29 -0.11
C ALA A 75 -0.85 4.29 1.42
N ASP A 76 -0.71 3.11 2.00
CA ASP A 76 -0.55 2.97 3.46
C ASP A 76 0.92 3.12 3.85
N ASP A 77 1.83 2.64 3.01
CA ASP A 77 3.27 2.70 3.26
C ASP A 77 4.07 2.53 1.96
N LEU A 78 5.32 3.00 2.00
CA LEU A 78 6.30 2.91 0.93
C LEU A 78 7.68 2.71 1.55
N TYR A 79 8.38 1.65 1.17
CA TYR A 79 9.72 1.36 1.72
C TYR A 79 10.59 0.49 0.81
N PRO A 80 11.92 0.48 1.00
CA PRO A 80 12.83 -0.30 0.17
C PRO A 80 12.59 -1.81 0.29
N LEU A 81 12.98 -2.55 -0.75
CA LEU A 81 13.02 -4.02 -0.69
C LEU A 81 14.20 -4.48 0.17
N SER A 82 14.03 -5.62 0.84
CA SER A 82 15.17 -6.35 1.40
C SER A 82 16.10 -6.89 0.29
N PRO A 83 17.39 -7.17 0.57
CA PRO A 83 18.31 -7.70 -0.44
C PRO A 83 17.81 -8.98 -1.12
N MET A 84 17.14 -9.86 -0.38
CA MET A 84 16.57 -11.08 -0.94
C MET A 84 15.40 -10.78 -1.89
N GLN A 85 14.51 -9.86 -1.51
CA GLN A 85 13.42 -9.43 -2.38
C GLN A 85 13.93 -8.75 -3.66
N GLN A 86 15.00 -7.95 -3.57
CA GLN A 86 15.64 -7.34 -4.75
C GLN A 86 16.16 -8.40 -5.72
N GLY A 87 16.85 -9.43 -5.20
CA GLY A 87 17.33 -10.55 -6.02
C GLY A 87 16.19 -11.34 -6.67
N MET A 88 15.12 -11.63 -5.91
CA MET A 88 13.93 -12.29 -6.44
C MET A 88 13.26 -11.46 -7.54
N LEU A 89 13.06 -10.16 -7.32
CA LEU A 89 12.45 -9.27 -8.30
C LEU A 89 13.27 -9.22 -9.59
N PHE A 90 14.60 -9.09 -9.49
CA PHE A 90 15.50 -9.08 -10.64
C PHE A 90 15.40 -10.37 -11.46
N HIS A 91 15.41 -11.54 -10.80
CA HIS A 91 15.24 -12.83 -11.49
C HIS A 91 13.86 -12.97 -12.15
N THR A 92 12.78 -12.55 -11.48
CA THR A 92 11.43 -12.57 -12.05
C THR A 92 11.32 -11.70 -13.31
N LEU A 93 11.93 -10.51 -13.30
CA LEU A 93 11.92 -9.60 -14.45
C LEU A 93 12.81 -10.07 -15.61
N THR A 94 13.89 -10.81 -15.33
CA THR A 94 14.83 -11.30 -16.36
C THR A 94 14.43 -12.65 -16.95
N ALA A 95 13.59 -13.42 -16.26
CA ALA A 95 13.01 -14.67 -16.77
C ALA A 95 11.48 -14.70 -16.57
N PRO A 96 10.72 -13.88 -17.32
CA PRO A 96 9.26 -13.86 -17.25
C PRO A 96 8.66 -15.25 -17.51
N GLY A 97 7.66 -15.65 -16.73
CA GLY A 97 7.00 -16.95 -16.87
C GLY A 97 7.80 -18.15 -16.34
N SER A 98 8.98 -17.94 -15.74
CA SER A 98 9.77 -19.05 -15.18
C SER A 98 9.09 -19.75 -13.99
N GLY A 99 8.22 -19.03 -13.27
CA GLY A 99 7.50 -19.56 -12.11
C GLY A 99 8.39 -20.04 -10.95
N VAL A 100 9.68 -19.65 -10.93
CA VAL A 100 10.68 -20.13 -9.95
C VAL A 100 10.31 -19.75 -8.52
N TYR A 101 9.66 -18.59 -8.35
CA TYR A 101 9.21 -18.10 -7.05
C TYR A 101 7.71 -18.24 -6.81
N VAL A 102 6.99 -18.93 -7.71
CA VAL A 102 5.54 -19.18 -7.57
C VAL A 102 5.33 -20.43 -6.72
N THR A 103 4.65 -20.25 -5.60
CA THR A 103 4.22 -21.34 -4.70
C THR A 103 2.73 -21.55 -4.85
N GLN A 104 2.32 -22.79 -5.12
CA GLN A 104 0.91 -23.19 -5.16
C GLN A 104 0.66 -24.24 -4.08
N LEU A 105 -0.46 -24.09 -3.38
CA LEU A 105 -0.91 -25.01 -2.34
C LEU A 105 -2.31 -25.48 -2.70
N ALA A 106 -2.53 -26.80 -2.65
CA ALA A 106 -3.82 -27.42 -2.89
C ALA A 106 -4.22 -28.27 -1.69
N TRP A 107 -5.50 -28.19 -1.29
CA TRP A 107 -6.04 -28.94 -0.18
C TRP A 107 -7.34 -29.62 -0.57
N THR A 108 -7.49 -30.86 -0.11
CA THR A 108 -8.74 -31.62 -0.23
C THR A 108 -9.44 -31.64 1.12
N PHE A 109 -10.70 -31.22 1.16
CA PHE A 109 -11.52 -31.25 2.37
C PHE A 109 -12.46 -32.45 2.34
N GLY A 110 -12.42 -33.28 3.39
CA GLY A 110 -13.26 -34.49 3.51
C GLY A 110 -14.70 -34.24 4.01
N GLY A 111 -15.16 -32.99 4.03
CA GLY A 111 -16.46 -32.61 4.58
C GLY A 111 -16.97 -31.29 4.02
N ALA A 112 -18.19 -30.90 4.41
CA ALA A 112 -18.80 -29.66 3.96
C ALA A 112 -18.00 -28.44 4.47
N VAL A 113 -17.66 -27.54 3.56
CA VAL A 113 -17.02 -26.25 3.86
C VAL A 113 -18.04 -25.15 3.59
N ASP A 114 -18.22 -24.25 4.55
CA ASP A 114 -18.95 -23.01 4.31
C ASP A 114 -18.08 -22.09 3.44
N MET A 115 -18.28 -22.16 2.13
CA MET A 115 -17.51 -21.38 1.15
C MET A 115 -17.70 -19.87 1.32
N THR A 116 -18.86 -19.42 1.85
CA THR A 116 -19.10 -17.99 2.10
C THR A 116 -18.23 -17.51 3.27
N ALA A 117 -18.20 -18.26 4.36
CA ALA A 117 -17.35 -17.95 5.50
C ALA A 117 -15.85 -18.07 5.14
N PHE A 118 -15.49 -19.07 4.33
CA PHE A 118 -14.11 -19.28 3.88
C PHE A 118 -13.60 -18.09 3.05
N ARG A 119 -14.37 -17.66 2.04
CA ARG A 119 -14.04 -16.49 1.20
C ARG A 119 -13.90 -15.23 2.04
N ARG A 120 -14.87 -14.94 2.91
CA ARG A 120 -14.82 -13.76 3.81
C ARG A 120 -13.59 -13.76 4.72
N THR A 121 -13.15 -14.95 5.15
CA THR A 121 -11.95 -15.08 5.97
C THR A 121 -10.71 -14.68 5.18
N TRP A 122 -10.57 -15.13 3.94
CA TRP A 122 -9.45 -14.75 3.08
C TRP A 122 -9.46 -13.26 2.70
N GLU A 123 -10.64 -12.70 2.41
CA GLU A 123 -10.79 -11.26 2.20
C GLU A 123 -10.28 -10.48 3.43
N ALA A 124 -10.67 -10.88 4.65
CA ALA A 124 -10.19 -10.26 5.87
C ALA A 124 -8.67 -10.42 6.09
N VAL A 125 -8.10 -11.57 5.74
CA VAL A 125 -6.66 -11.84 5.84
C VAL A 125 -5.87 -10.93 4.90
N ILE A 126 -6.30 -10.77 3.64
CA ILE A 126 -5.65 -9.90 2.67
C ILE A 126 -5.66 -8.45 3.16
N GLN A 127 -6.81 -7.95 3.63
CA GLN A 127 -6.91 -6.58 4.12
C GLN A 127 -6.03 -6.35 5.36
N ARG A 128 -5.99 -7.33 6.26
CA ARG A 128 -5.22 -7.23 7.50
C ARG A 128 -3.72 -7.28 7.28
N GLN A 129 -3.23 -7.94 6.23
CA GLN A 129 -1.82 -8.29 6.09
C GLN A 129 -1.12 -7.49 4.97
N PRO A 130 -0.33 -6.45 5.30
CA PRO A 130 0.30 -5.56 4.31
C PRO A 130 1.05 -6.27 3.18
N SER A 131 1.74 -7.38 3.48
CA SER A 131 2.48 -8.14 2.48
C SER A 131 1.60 -8.72 1.37
N LEU A 132 0.31 -8.99 1.63
CA LEU A 132 -0.65 -9.50 0.65
C LEU A 132 -1.29 -8.40 -0.21
N ARG A 133 -1.09 -7.13 0.16
CA ARG A 133 -1.55 -5.93 -0.56
C ARG A 133 -0.38 -5.04 -0.98
N THR A 134 0.79 -5.63 -1.19
CA THR A 134 2.01 -4.92 -1.60
C THR A 134 2.32 -5.18 -3.07
N SER A 135 2.60 -4.12 -3.83
CA SER A 135 3.20 -4.21 -5.16
C SER A 135 4.65 -3.70 -5.14
N PHE A 136 5.41 -4.02 -6.18
CA PHE A 136 6.77 -3.52 -6.36
C PHE A 136 6.81 -2.45 -7.45
N VAL A 137 7.36 -1.28 -7.13
CA VAL A 137 7.56 -0.18 -8.08
C VAL A 137 9.05 0.02 -8.32
N ALA A 138 9.48 -0.11 -9.57
CA ALA A 138 10.86 0.14 -9.99
C ALA A 138 10.96 1.37 -10.90
N GLU A 139 9.91 1.71 -11.64
CA GLU A 139 9.90 2.87 -12.51
C GLU A 139 9.81 4.17 -11.70
N GLY A 140 10.63 5.15 -12.07
CA GLY A 140 10.62 6.46 -11.41
C GLY A 140 11.25 6.49 -10.01
N ALA A 141 11.77 5.39 -9.49
CA ALA A 141 12.55 5.35 -8.25
C ALA A 141 14.02 5.01 -8.55
N ASP A 142 14.94 5.51 -7.72
CA ASP A 142 16.38 5.20 -7.87
C ASP A 142 16.68 3.73 -7.52
N GLN A 143 15.81 3.12 -6.71
CA GLN A 143 15.83 1.71 -6.34
C GLN A 143 14.38 1.19 -6.28
N PRO A 144 14.14 -0.11 -6.50
CA PRO A 144 12.81 -0.67 -6.34
C PRO A 144 12.27 -0.44 -4.92
N LEU A 145 10.97 -0.17 -4.82
CA LEU A 145 10.24 0.04 -3.58
C LEU A 145 9.07 -0.92 -3.46
N GLN A 146 8.72 -1.26 -2.22
CA GLN A 146 7.49 -1.91 -1.82
C GLN A 146 6.45 -0.83 -1.58
N TRP A 147 5.37 -0.86 -2.34
CA TRP A 147 4.22 0.01 -2.19
C TRP A 147 3.07 -0.78 -1.61
N VAL A 148 2.67 -0.44 -0.39
CA VAL A 148 1.55 -1.04 0.33
C VAL A 148 0.26 -0.29 -0.04
N HIS A 149 -0.66 -0.97 -0.72
CA HIS A 149 -1.98 -0.45 -1.11
C HIS A 149 -2.93 -0.49 0.09
N PRO A 150 -3.77 0.54 0.34
CA PRO A 150 -4.71 0.51 1.46
C PRO A 150 -5.65 -0.70 1.44
N GLU A 151 -6.04 -1.14 0.24
CA GLU A 151 -6.91 -2.28 0.03
C GLU A 151 -6.42 -3.13 -1.16
N ALA A 152 -6.72 -4.43 -1.12
CA ALA A 152 -6.53 -5.33 -2.25
C ALA A 152 -7.74 -6.26 -2.43
N THR A 153 -8.10 -6.55 -3.68
CA THR A 153 -9.20 -7.47 -3.97
C THR A 153 -8.69 -8.91 -4.00
N LEU A 154 -9.41 -9.83 -3.38
CA LEU A 154 -9.15 -11.27 -3.50
C LEU A 154 -9.57 -11.76 -4.90
N PRO A 155 -8.66 -12.26 -5.76
CA PRO A 155 -9.01 -12.81 -7.07
C PRO A 155 -9.60 -14.23 -6.90
N TRP A 156 -10.82 -14.30 -6.38
CA TRP A 156 -11.49 -15.56 -6.06
C TRP A 156 -12.22 -16.17 -7.26
N GLU A 157 -11.89 -17.42 -7.61
CA GLU A 157 -12.53 -18.19 -8.67
C GLU A 157 -13.19 -19.46 -8.09
N GLU A 158 -14.42 -19.78 -8.52
CA GLU A 158 -15.12 -21.01 -8.13
C GLU A 158 -15.46 -21.84 -9.35
N HIS A 159 -15.07 -23.11 -9.34
CA HIS A 159 -15.38 -24.06 -10.39
C HIS A 159 -16.25 -25.21 -9.84
N ASP A 160 -17.41 -25.42 -10.45
CA ASP A 160 -18.30 -26.52 -10.12
C ASP A 160 -18.11 -27.69 -11.08
N TRP A 161 -17.54 -28.79 -10.58
CA TRP A 161 -17.31 -30.02 -11.35
C TRP A 161 -18.16 -31.19 -10.87
N ARG A 162 -19.22 -30.96 -10.09
CA ARG A 162 -20.09 -32.04 -9.57
C ARG A 162 -20.73 -32.90 -10.68
N GLY A 163 -20.84 -32.38 -11.89
CA GLY A 163 -21.37 -33.08 -13.06
C GLY A 163 -20.34 -33.86 -13.88
N ALA A 164 -19.04 -33.74 -13.56
CA ALA A 164 -17.96 -34.45 -14.23
C ALA A 164 -17.62 -35.75 -13.47
N ASP A 165 -17.16 -36.77 -14.19
CA ASP A 165 -16.60 -37.96 -13.55
C ASP A 165 -15.22 -37.69 -12.92
N GLU A 166 -14.69 -38.62 -12.15
CA GLU A 166 -13.42 -38.43 -11.44
C GLU A 166 -12.23 -38.17 -12.39
N ALA A 167 -12.21 -38.80 -13.56
CA ALA A 167 -11.13 -38.63 -14.54
C ALA A 167 -11.18 -37.24 -15.16
N GLU A 168 -12.38 -36.77 -15.49
CA GLU A 168 -12.60 -35.43 -16.00
C GLU A 168 -12.32 -34.36 -14.93
N GLN A 169 -12.72 -34.57 -13.68
CA GLN A 169 -12.39 -33.67 -12.57
C GLN A 169 -10.87 -33.52 -12.40
N GLN A 170 -10.13 -34.63 -12.42
CA GLN A 170 -8.67 -34.60 -12.31
C GLN A 170 -8.03 -33.87 -13.49
N SER A 171 -8.46 -34.15 -14.72
CA SER A 171 -7.94 -33.48 -15.92
C SER A 171 -8.20 -31.96 -15.89
N ARG A 172 -9.36 -31.53 -15.41
CA ARG A 172 -9.70 -30.10 -15.25
C ARG A 172 -8.85 -29.46 -14.16
N PHE A 173 -8.64 -30.14 -13.03
CA PHE A 173 -7.77 -29.68 -11.95
C PHE A 173 -6.32 -29.49 -12.41
N ASP A 174 -5.76 -30.46 -13.11
CA ASP A 174 -4.38 -30.39 -13.60
C ASP A 174 -4.19 -29.21 -14.59
N THR A 175 -5.20 -28.97 -15.43
CA THR A 175 -5.22 -27.83 -16.35
C THR A 175 -5.28 -26.51 -15.58
N LEU A 176 -6.18 -26.40 -14.60
CA LEU A 176 -6.34 -25.21 -13.78
C LEU A 176 -5.04 -24.84 -13.04
N ILE A 177 -4.40 -25.81 -12.38
CA ILE A 177 -3.15 -25.56 -11.64
C ILE A 177 -2.01 -25.14 -12.59
N SER A 178 -1.94 -25.73 -13.78
CA SER A 178 -0.94 -25.36 -14.80
C SER A 178 -1.17 -23.94 -15.32
N GLU A 179 -2.40 -23.56 -15.62
CA GLU A 179 -2.78 -22.22 -16.09
C GLU A 179 -2.56 -21.16 -15.01
N ASP A 180 -2.94 -21.44 -13.76
CA ASP A 180 -2.70 -20.57 -12.61
C ASP A 180 -1.20 -20.32 -12.41
N ARG A 181 -0.38 -21.38 -12.49
CA ARG A 181 1.09 -21.26 -12.37
C ARG A 181 1.70 -20.39 -13.46
N ALA A 182 1.15 -20.49 -14.68
CA ALA A 182 1.62 -19.72 -15.82
C ALA A 182 1.20 -18.24 -15.74
N ARG A 183 0.06 -17.96 -15.09
CA ARG A 183 -0.43 -16.60 -14.83
C ARG A 183 0.44 -15.87 -13.81
N GLY A 184 0.93 -16.60 -12.79
CA GLY A 184 1.86 -16.10 -11.77
C GLY A 184 1.18 -15.58 -10.52
#